data_AF-A0A7X8RDR5-F1
#
_entry.id   AF-A0A7X8RDR5-F1
#
_cell.length_a   1.000
_cell.length_b   1.000
_cell.length_c   1.000
_cell.angle_alpha   90.00
_cell.angle_beta   90.00
_cell.angle_gamma   90.00
#
_symmetry.space_group_name_H-M   'P 1'
#
loop_
_entity.id
_entity.type
_entity.pdbx_description
1 polymer ?
#
loop_
_entity_poly.entity_id
_entity_poly.type
_entity_poly.pdbx_seq_one_letter_code
_entity_poly.pdbx_strand_id
1 'polypeptide(L)'
;MNQNEVFLQWTGKRKPHWDSGDCHILQTTWPHPNQTLTFSHRSRPEISNQLLIGTDHQVMAWLLANGYQQSFDCIYLDPPYLSDNKYYAQLKIEIDSGVESIKQQVFHDDGYRDQSAYLQHLYQTASMARELLSEQGSLFAHLDWHSSHYVKVMLDEIFTPHRFINEIVWCYGGGSGTRSHFHRKHDVILWYSRGADYIFNPQYRPYSPGTLQRGLTRVKGDRYRLDSRGALLQDWWSDIPKILSPTAVNNWKFPTQKPVELLERIIKSATLESSLVGDFYAGSGTTAEACERLGRPWVISDNNIYAIQTSLHRLVRSNSNSFVLGTVDGKPDARGKLSVKTEIIPQLFGNEYTVTLQSYQPNDRRVASLSWLDFWELGCMEENQFISMVQAVPVKRGQDLPLSLTFRIDQTQKTPLNNLAVQAWDIQGGLVRQPLVWPDQQ
;
A
#
# COMPACT_ATOMS: atom_id res chain seq x y z
N MET A 1 -6.06 3.61 -42.57
CA MET A 1 -5.45 4.47 -41.52
C MET A 1 -6.16 5.80 -41.61
N ASN A 2 -6.86 6.21 -40.55
CA ASN A 2 -7.39 7.56 -40.47
C ASN A 2 -6.22 8.54 -40.48
N GLN A 3 -6.27 9.59 -41.29
CA GLN A 3 -5.13 10.49 -41.53
C GLN A 3 -4.70 11.34 -40.31
N ASN A 4 -5.30 11.13 -39.13
CA ASN A 4 -5.10 11.95 -37.92
C ASN A 4 -4.60 11.16 -36.69
N GLU A 5 -4.14 9.93 -36.85
CA GLU A 5 -3.66 9.11 -35.70
C GLU A 5 -2.20 9.46 -35.34
N VAL A 6 -1.95 9.76 -34.07
CA VAL A 6 -0.62 10.02 -33.50
C VAL A 6 -0.20 8.81 -32.67
N PHE A 7 1.00 8.29 -32.93
CA PHE A 7 1.56 7.15 -32.18
C PHE A 7 2.97 7.46 -31.73
N LEU A 8 3.35 6.97 -30.55
CA LEU A 8 4.72 7.02 -30.08
C LEU A 8 5.47 5.74 -30.51
N GLN A 9 6.64 5.89 -31.11
CA GLN A 9 7.53 4.77 -31.47
C GLN A 9 8.77 4.77 -30.57
N TRP A 10 9.23 3.56 -30.21
CA TRP A 10 10.51 3.33 -29.54
C TRP A 10 11.09 1.97 -29.96
N THR A 11 12.39 1.80 -29.77
CA THR A 11 13.09 0.57 -30.12
C THR A 11 12.58 -0.59 -29.29
N GLY A 12 12.19 -1.69 -29.95
CA GLY A 12 11.70 -2.90 -29.27
C GLY A 12 10.25 -2.82 -28.78
N LYS A 13 9.47 -1.81 -29.24
CA LYS A 13 8.03 -1.72 -28.98
C LYS A 13 7.33 -2.99 -29.43
N ARG A 14 6.67 -3.67 -28.50
CA ARG A 14 5.95 -4.93 -28.71
C ARG A 14 4.56 -4.85 -28.11
N LYS A 15 3.63 -5.60 -28.70
CA LYS A 15 2.27 -5.73 -28.15
C LYS A 15 2.36 -6.29 -26.72
N PRO A 16 1.53 -5.79 -25.80
CA PRO A 16 1.42 -6.37 -24.47
C PRO A 16 1.05 -7.84 -24.57
N HIS A 17 1.66 -8.66 -23.72
CA HIS A 17 1.33 -10.07 -23.54
C HIS A 17 1.49 -10.37 -22.05
N TRP A 18 0.73 -11.33 -21.54
CA TRP A 18 0.81 -11.73 -20.15
C TRP A 18 0.44 -13.20 -20.03
N ASP A 19 1.27 -13.93 -19.30
CA ASP A 19 1.04 -15.31 -18.91
C ASP A 19 0.84 -15.33 -17.40
N SER A 20 -0.21 -15.99 -16.94
CA SER A 20 -0.52 -16.05 -15.52
C SER A 20 0.32 -17.11 -14.81
N GLY A 21 0.93 -16.74 -13.69
CA GLY A 21 1.40 -17.68 -12.68
C GLY A 21 0.29 -18.02 -11.67
N ASP A 22 0.60 -18.90 -10.73
CA ASP A 22 -0.28 -19.22 -9.60
C ASP A 22 -0.06 -18.22 -8.45
N CYS A 23 -1.13 -17.87 -7.73
CA CYS A 23 -1.02 -17.12 -6.48
C CYS A 23 -1.31 -18.04 -5.29
N HIS A 24 -0.45 -17.98 -4.28
CA HIS A 24 -0.61 -18.73 -3.05
C HIS A 24 -0.84 -17.78 -1.87
N ILE A 25 -1.81 -18.12 -1.03
CA ILE A 25 -2.07 -17.40 0.22
C ILE A 25 -1.01 -17.80 1.24
N LEU A 26 -0.26 -16.81 1.74
CA LEU A 26 0.75 -17.00 2.77
C LEU A 26 0.17 -16.77 4.16
N GLN A 27 -0.69 -15.76 4.27
CA GLN A 27 -1.24 -15.33 5.53
C GLN A 27 -2.61 -14.68 5.34
N THR A 28 -3.50 -14.94 6.29
CA THR A 28 -4.72 -14.16 6.48
C THR A 28 -4.57 -13.35 7.76
N THR A 29 -4.75 -12.03 7.70
CA THR A 29 -4.53 -11.13 8.84
C THR A 29 -5.84 -10.60 9.36
N TRP A 30 -6.05 -10.74 10.67
CA TRP A 30 -7.09 -10.07 11.44
C TRP A 30 -6.43 -9.03 12.34
N PRO A 31 -6.42 -7.74 11.95
CA PRO A 31 -5.77 -6.70 12.73
C PRO A 31 -6.40 -6.50 14.10
N HIS A 32 -5.62 -6.81 15.15
CA HIS A 32 -5.96 -6.58 16.55
C HIS A 32 -4.67 -6.17 17.30
N PRO A 33 -4.12 -4.97 17.00
CA PRO A 33 -2.82 -4.53 17.50
C PRO A 33 -2.86 -4.28 19.01
N ASN A 34 -1.95 -4.94 19.75
CA ASN A 34 -1.71 -4.78 21.19
C ASN A 34 -2.94 -5.05 22.07
N GLN A 35 -3.88 -5.91 21.62
CA GLN A 35 -5.11 -6.24 22.34
C GLN A 35 -5.04 -7.64 22.97
N THR A 36 -5.79 -7.84 24.05
CA THR A 36 -6.09 -9.19 24.56
C THR A 36 -7.31 -9.74 23.83
N LEU A 37 -7.14 -10.86 23.13
CA LEU A 37 -8.24 -11.50 22.39
C LEU A 37 -8.82 -12.69 23.14
N THR A 38 -10.12 -12.89 22.97
CA THR A 38 -10.79 -14.15 23.29
C THR A 38 -11.03 -14.91 21.99
N PHE A 39 -10.40 -16.07 21.85
CA PHE A 39 -10.54 -16.94 20.70
C PHE A 39 -11.95 -17.52 20.69
N SER A 40 -12.70 -17.22 19.63
CA SER A 40 -13.94 -17.91 19.29
C SER A 40 -13.92 -18.23 17.79
N HIS A 41 -14.21 -19.47 17.45
CA HIS A 41 -14.44 -19.98 16.10
C HIS A 41 -15.75 -19.37 15.59
N ARG A 42 -15.66 -18.16 15.05
CA ARG A 42 -16.76 -17.54 14.29
C ARG A 42 -16.64 -17.93 12.83
N SER A 43 -17.76 -17.92 12.12
CA SER A 43 -17.75 -17.88 10.66
C SER A 43 -16.89 -16.71 10.21
N ARG A 44 -15.80 -17.00 9.49
CA ARG A 44 -14.90 -15.97 8.97
C ARG A 44 -15.58 -15.32 7.76
N PRO A 45 -15.84 -14.00 7.78
CA PRO A 45 -16.37 -13.32 6.60
C PRO A 45 -15.44 -13.48 5.39
N GLU A 46 -16.00 -13.32 4.21
CA GLU A 46 -15.25 -13.24 2.96
C GLU A 46 -14.30 -12.05 3.00
N ILE A 47 -13.04 -12.26 2.61
CA ILE A 47 -11.99 -11.25 2.67
C ILE A 47 -11.76 -10.73 1.26
N SER A 48 -12.14 -9.47 1.02
CA SER A 48 -11.96 -8.80 -0.27
C SER A 48 -10.56 -8.20 -0.44
N ASN A 49 -9.93 -7.80 0.68
CA ASN A 49 -8.70 -7.03 0.68
C ASN A 49 -7.46 -7.90 0.49
N GLN A 50 -6.59 -7.51 -0.43
CA GLN A 50 -5.43 -8.32 -0.81
C GLN A 50 -4.15 -7.49 -0.94
N LEU A 51 -3.12 -7.90 -0.20
CA LEU A 51 -1.74 -7.45 -0.34
C LEU A 51 -0.94 -8.57 -1.01
N LEU A 52 -0.43 -8.33 -2.21
CA LEU A 52 0.20 -9.37 -3.03
C LEU A 52 1.69 -9.11 -3.23
N ILE A 53 2.49 -10.14 -3.02
CA ILE A 53 3.93 -10.14 -3.31
C ILE A 53 4.13 -10.59 -4.76
N GLY A 54 4.77 -9.75 -5.56
CA GLY A 54 5.06 -10.05 -6.97
C GLY A 54 5.28 -8.78 -7.77
N THR A 55 5.79 -8.91 -8.99
CA THR A 55 5.85 -7.75 -9.90
C THR A 55 4.45 -7.32 -10.30
N ASP A 56 4.32 -6.05 -10.70
CA ASP A 56 3.08 -5.48 -11.21
C ASP A 56 2.49 -6.33 -12.35
N HIS A 57 3.30 -6.75 -13.32
CA HIS A 57 2.84 -7.62 -14.42
C HIS A 57 2.42 -9.01 -13.94
N GLN A 58 3.15 -9.65 -13.02
CA GLN A 58 2.78 -10.98 -12.51
C GLN A 58 1.42 -10.94 -11.79
N VAL A 59 1.24 -9.95 -10.91
CA VAL A 59 0.01 -9.79 -10.14
C VAL A 59 -1.17 -9.45 -11.04
N MET A 60 -1.02 -8.48 -11.95
CA MET A 60 -2.09 -8.14 -12.88
C MET A 60 -2.44 -9.31 -13.82
N ALA A 61 -1.47 -10.12 -14.24
CA ALA A 61 -1.71 -11.31 -15.07
C ALA A 61 -2.54 -12.35 -14.31
N TRP A 62 -2.18 -12.60 -13.05
CA TRP A 62 -2.95 -13.49 -12.18
C TRP A 62 -4.38 -12.98 -11.96
N LEU A 63 -4.55 -11.68 -11.68
CA LEU A 63 -5.87 -11.06 -11.50
C LEU A 63 -6.75 -11.25 -12.76
N LEU A 64 -6.21 -10.96 -13.95
CA LEU A 64 -6.91 -11.14 -15.21
C LEU A 64 -7.32 -12.60 -15.44
N ALA A 65 -6.46 -13.57 -15.10
CA ALA A 65 -6.77 -14.99 -15.21
C ALA A 65 -7.80 -15.49 -14.18
N ASN A 66 -8.00 -14.77 -13.08
CA ASN A 66 -8.87 -15.16 -11.97
C ASN A 66 -10.13 -14.29 -11.86
N GLY A 67 -10.60 -13.74 -12.98
CA GLY A 67 -11.92 -13.12 -13.06
C GLY A 67 -12.00 -11.65 -12.64
N TYR A 68 -10.87 -10.97 -12.43
CA TYR A 68 -10.84 -9.53 -12.11
C TYR A 68 -10.91 -8.61 -13.33
N GLN A 69 -11.12 -9.16 -14.53
CA GLN A 69 -11.33 -8.32 -15.72
C GLN A 69 -12.53 -7.40 -15.48
N GLN A 70 -12.37 -6.12 -15.82
CA GLN A 70 -13.40 -5.08 -15.63
C GLN A 70 -13.96 -4.95 -14.19
N SER A 71 -13.15 -5.26 -13.18
CA SER A 71 -13.60 -5.26 -11.78
C SER A 71 -13.16 -4.04 -10.97
N PHE A 72 -12.17 -3.29 -11.43
CA PHE A 72 -11.61 -2.15 -10.68
C PHE A 72 -12.24 -0.82 -11.13
N ASP A 73 -12.74 -0.02 -10.19
CA ASP A 73 -13.27 1.31 -10.51
C ASP A 73 -12.21 2.40 -10.41
N CYS A 74 -11.11 2.15 -9.71
CA CYS A 74 -9.99 3.07 -9.62
C CYS A 74 -8.67 2.29 -9.59
N ILE A 75 -7.77 2.61 -10.51
CA ILE A 75 -6.38 2.15 -10.45
C ILE A 75 -5.46 3.36 -10.35
N TYR A 76 -4.61 3.38 -9.33
CA TYR A 76 -3.57 4.39 -9.16
C TYR A 76 -2.22 3.78 -9.49
N LEU A 77 -1.48 4.42 -10.39
CA LEU A 77 -0.13 4.01 -10.80
C LEU A 77 0.87 5.09 -10.39
N ASP A 78 1.87 4.70 -9.60
CA ASP A 78 3.00 5.53 -9.16
C ASP A 78 4.31 4.79 -9.48
N PRO A 79 4.60 4.57 -10.78
CA PRO A 79 5.78 3.83 -11.19
C PRO A 79 7.07 4.58 -10.81
N PRO A 80 8.22 3.89 -10.76
CA PRO A 80 9.52 4.55 -10.63
C PRO A 80 9.80 5.51 -11.80
N TYR A 81 10.54 6.61 -11.57
CA TYR A 81 10.60 7.76 -12.49
C TYR A 81 11.82 7.81 -13.42
N LEU A 82 12.56 6.71 -13.60
CA LEU A 82 13.80 6.67 -14.38
C LEU A 82 14.88 7.66 -13.91
N SER A 83 14.91 7.93 -12.61
CA SER A 83 15.80 8.93 -12.03
C SER A 83 17.24 8.45 -11.80
N ASP A 84 17.53 7.16 -12.03
CA ASP A 84 18.82 6.50 -11.76
C ASP A 84 19.27 6.63 -10.29
N ASN A 85 18.31 6.81 -9.38
CA ASN A 85 18.56 6.97 -7.96
C ASN A 85 18.36 5.66 -7.19
N LYS A 86 19.24 5.45 -6.20
CA LYS A 86 19.06 4.41 -5.19
C LYS A 86 18.28 4.96 -4.01
N TYR A 87 17.13 4.34 -3.73
CA TYR A 87 16.25 4.74 -2.66
C TYR A 87 16.44 3.84 -1.45
N TYR A 88 16.64 4.49 -0.30
CA TYR A 88 16.93 3.82 0.96
C TYR A 88 15.89 4.18 2.01
N ALA A 89 15.38 3.17 2.71
CA ALA A 89 14.75 3.38 4.00
C ALA A 89 15.84 3.43 5.08
N GLN A 90 15.66 4.34 6.03
CA GLN A 90 16.60 4.52 7.13
C GLN A 90 15.87 4.52 8.47
N LEU A 91 16.35 3.67 9.37
CA LEU A 91 15.84 3.51 10.72
C LEU A 91 17.00 3.54 11.70
N LYS A 92 16.76 4.14 12.86
CA LYS A 92 17.67 4.06 14.01
C LYS A 92 17.04 3.11 15.00
N ILE A 93 17.79 2.09 15.41
CA ILE A 93 17.35 1.04 16.31
C ILE A 93 18.22 1.11 17.55
N GLU A 94 17.59 1.10 18.72
CA GLU A 94 18.28 1.06 20.00
C GLU A 94 18.42 -0.39 20.44
N ILE A 95 19.66 -0.83 20.65
CA ILE A 95 20.03 -2.15 21.16
C ILE A 95 20.89 -1.98 22.42
N ASP A 96 21.07 -3.06 23.19
CA ASP A 96 21.83 -3.01 24.45
C ASP A 96 23.26 -2.47 24.29
N SER A 97 23.87 -2.67 23.13
CA SER A 97 25.23 -2.16 22.81
C SER A 97 25.25 -0.72 22.28
N GLY A 98 24.10 -0.06 22.11
CA GLY A 98 23.98 1.32 21.64
C GLY A 98 22.96 1.52 20.52
N VAL A 99 23.05 2.65 19.81
CA VAL A 99 22.14 2.97 18.70
C VAL A 99 22.78 2.57 17.37
N GLU A 100 22.09 1.71 16.63
CA GLU A 100 22.48 1.25 15.29
C GLU A 100 21.63 1.92 14.22
N SER A 101 22.25 2.26 13.09
CA SER A 101 21.55 2.86 11.94
C SER A 101 21.40 1.85 10.82
N ILE A 102 20.19 1.39 10.58
CA ILE A 102 19.86 0.51 9.46
C ILE A 102 19.60 1.37 8.22
N LYS A 103 20.31 1.05 7.14
CA LYS A 103 20.07 1.59 5.81
C LYS A 103 19.73 0.44 4.87
N GLN A 104 18.44 0.29 4.55
CA GLN A 104 17.95 -0.75 3.66
C GLN A 104 17.69 -0.15 2.28
N GLN A 105 18.27 -0.73 1.22
CA GLN A 105 17.89 -0.35 -0.14
C GLN A 105 16.51 -0.95 -0.42
N VAL A 106 15.56 -0.09 -0.77
CA VAL A 106 14.15 -0.46 -0.99
C VAL A 106 13.86 -0.59 -2.47
N PHE A 107 14.41 0.30 -3.29
CA PHE A 107 14.41 0.11 -4.73
C PHE A 107 15.57 0.88 -5.34
N HIS A 108 15.98 0.42 -6.52
CA HIS A 108 16.88 1.16 -7.38
C HIS A 108 16.10 1.52 -8.64
N ASP A 109 16.08 2.79 -8.97
CA ASP A 109 15.45 3.31 -10.17
C ASP A 109 16.39 3.15 -11.40
N ASP A 110 17.04 1.98 -11.49
CA ASP A 110 17.87 1.51 -12.62
C ASP A 110 17.21 0.33 -13.36
N GLY A 111 16.01 -0.07 -12.93
CA GLY A 111 15.33 -1.29 -13.40
C GLY A 111 15.06 -1.32 -14.91
N TYR A 112 15.25 -0.19 -15.59
CA TYR A 112 15.13 -0.05 -17.02
C TYR A 112 16.45 0.46 -17.60
N ARG A 113 17.03 -0.33 -18.51
CA ARG A 113 18.30 0.03 -19.16
C ARG A 113 18.27 1.39 -19.86
N ASP A 114 17.10 1.78 -20.38
CA ASP A 114 16.87 3.02 -21.11
C ASP A 114 15.37 3.39 -21.12
N GLN A 115 15.07 4.57 -21.68
CA GLN A 115 13.72 5.08 -21.87
C GLN A 115 12.82 4.10 -22.65
N SER A 116 13.35 3.35 -23.62
CA SER A 116 12.56 2.42 -24.44
C SER A 116 12.11 1.22 -23.62
N ALA A 117 12.98 0.66 -22.77
CA ALA A 117 12.64 -0.41 -21.86
C ALA A 117 11.59 0.01 -20.83
N TYR A 118 11.70 1.22 -20.29
CA TYR A 118 10.71 1.79 -19.37
C TYR A 118 9.35 2.00 -20.02
N LEU A 119 9.33 2.63 -21.20
CA LEU A 119 8.08 2.80 -21.95
C LEU A 119 7.47 1.46 -22.34
N GLN A 120 8.27 0.45 -22.69
CA GLN A 120 7.76 -0.89 -22.95
C GLN A 120 7.11 -1.51 -21.70
N HIS A 121 7.72 -1.34 -20.52
CA HIS A 121 7.14 -1.82 -19.26
C HIS A 121 5.82 -1.14 -18.95
N LEU A 122 5.79 0.20 -18.96
CA LEU A 122 4.56 0.95 -18.70
C LEU A 122 3.48 0.72 -19.75
N TYR A 123 3.86 0.50 -21.01
CA TYR A 123 2.92 0.17 -22.07
C TYR A 123 2.18 -1.14 -21.75
N GLN A 124 2.91 -2.14 -21.24
CA GLN A 124 2.32 -3.38 -20.76
C GLN A 124 1.50 -3.17 -19.49
N THR A 125 2.02 -2.45 -18.49
CA THR A 125 1.33 -2.16 -17.23
C THR A 125 -0.01 -1.45 -17.48
N ALA A 126 0.00 -0.37 -18.25
CA ALA A 126 -1.20 0.41 -18.54
C ALA A 126 -2.21 -0.36 -19.41
N SER A 127 -1.75 -1.25 -20.29
CA SER A 127 -2.64 -2.11 -21.09
C SER A 127 -3.34 -3.14 -20.21
N MET A 128 -2.64 -3.72 -19.23
CA MET A 128 -3.23 -4.65 -18.26
C MET A 128 -4.19 -3.93 -17.31
N ALA A 129 -3.79 -2.76 -16.77
CA ALA A 129 -4.65 -1.91 -15.95
C ALA A 129 -5.94 -1.53 -16.71
N ARG A 130 -5.83 -1.20 -18.00
CA ARG A 130 -6.98 -0.94 -18.87
C ARG A 130 -7.96 -2.13 -18.91
N GLU A 131 -7.49 -3.37 -18.96
CA GLU A 131 -8.36 -4.57 -18.96
C GLU A 131 -8.96 -4.88 -17.58
N LEU A 132 -8.27 -4.51 -16.50
CA LEU A 132 -8.76 -4.65 -15.14
C LEU A 132 -9.83 -3.59 -14.77
N LEU A 133 -9.78 -2.41 -15.38
CA LEU A 133 -10.74 -1.35 -15.12
C LEU A 133 -12.15 -1.70 -15.59
N SER A 134 -13.14 -1.50 -14.72
CA SER A 134 -14.56 -1.51 -15.07
C SER A 134 -14.85 -0.44 -16.14
N GLU A 135 -15.96 -0.57 -16.86
CA GLU A 135 -16.34 0.44 -17.86
C GLU A 135 -16.57 1.85 -17.25
N GLN A 136 -16.87 1.94 -15.95
CA GLN A 136 -16.98 3.21 -15.23
C GLN A 136 -15.67 3.63 -14.53
N GLY A 137 -14.63 2.81 -14.65
CA GLY A 137 -13.39 2.95 -13.90
C GLY A 137 -12.45 4.02 -14.44
N SER A 138 -11.58 4.51 -13.55
CA SER A 138 -10.58 5.53 -13.84
C SER A 138 -9.15 5.08 -13.53
N LEU A 139 -8.22 5.46 -14.41
CA LEU A 139 -6.78 5.35 -14.21
C LEU A 139 -6.20 6.70 -13.80
N PHE A 140 -5.40 6.72 -12.73
CA PHE A 140 -4.59 7.87 -12.34
C PHE A 140 -3.11 7.50 -12.40
N ALA A 141 -2.37 8.08 -13.34
CA ALA A 141 -0.93 7.85 -13.49
C ALA A 141 -0.13 9.03 -12.96
N HIS A 142 0.54 8.84 -11.80
CA HIS A 142 1.40 9.82 -11.15
C HIS A 142 2.81 9.76 -11.74
N LEU A 143 3.26 10.87 -12.30
CA LEU A 143 4.51 10.95 -13.05
C LEU A 143 5.24 12.25 -12.73
N ASP A 144 6.54 12.26 -13.00
CA ASP A 144 7.34 13.48 -13.00
C ASP A 144 7.61 14.00 -14.42
N TRP A 145 8.43 15.05 -14.49
CA TRP A 145 8.77 15.75 -15.73
C TRP A 145 9.60 14.90 -16.71
N HIS A 146 10.26 13.80 -16.27
CA HIS A 146 11.11 13.00 -17.16
C HIS A 146 10.29 12.20 -18.18
N SER A 147 9.11 11.70 -17.77
CA SER A 147 8.36 10.73 -18.56
C SER A 147 6.90 11.08 -18.85
N SER A 148 6.30 12.05 -18.13
CA SER A 148 4.89 12.45 -18.26
C SER A 148 4.41 12.60 -19.71
N HIS A 149 5.15 13.32 -20.55
CA HIS A 149 4.77 13.55 -21.95
C HIS A 149 4.76 12.28 -22.81
N TYR A 150 5.77 11.40 -22.63
CA TYR A 150 5.83 10.14 -23.37
C TYR A 150 4.72 9.19 -22.93
N VAL A 151 4.50 9.10 -21.62
CA VAL A 151 3.44 8.27 -21.04
C VAL A 151 2.06 8.79 -21.45
N LYS A 152 1.85 10.10 -21.55
CA LYS A 152 0.59 10.67 -22.07
C LYS A 152 0.27 10.18 -23.49
N VAL A 153 1.22 10.29 -24.42
CA VAL A 153 1.01 9.83 -25.80
C VAL A 153 0.82 8.31 -25.86
N MET A 154 1.55 7.56 -25.02
CA MET A 154 1.38 6.12 -24.89
C MET A 154 -0.01 5.74 -24.33
N LEU A 155 -0.52 6.47 -23.33
CA LEU A 155 -1.86 6.25 -22.80
C LEU A 155 -2.95 6.64 -23.81
N ASP A 156 -2.73 7.65 -24.65
CA ASP A 156 -3.61 7.96 -25.77
C ASP A 156 -3.71 6.82 -26.77
N GLU A 157 -2.64 6.06 -27.00
CA GLU A 157 -2.68 4.86 -27.84
C GLU A 157 -3.49 3.72 -27.20
N ILE A 158 -3.39 3.56 -25.87
CA ILE A 158 -4.05 2.49 -25.12
C ILE A 158 -5.54 2.78 -24.89
N PHE A 159 -5.87 3.99 -24.44
CA PHE A 159 -7.21 4.40 -24.03
C PHE A 159 -7.96 5.22 -25.08
N THR A 160 -7.29 5.69 -26.14
CA THR A 160 -7.74 6.75 -27.05
C THR A 160 -7.69 8.15 -26.44
N PRO A 161 -7.39 9.21 -27.23
CA PRO A 161 -7.38 10.59 -26.73
C PRO A 161 -8.71 11.06 -26.13
N HIS A 162 -9.85 10.50 -26.56
CA HIS A 162 -11.18 10.85 -26.07
C HIS A 162 -11.45 10.40 -24.62
N ARG A 163 -10.62 9.50 -24.10
CA ARG A 163 -10.71 9.01 -22.72
C ARG A 163 -9.84 9.76 -21.74
N PHE A 164 -8.97 10.63 -22.22
CA PHE A 164 -8.23 11.56 -21.38
C PHE A 164 -9.21 12.59 -20.78
N ILE A 165 -9.29 12.64 -19.46
CA ILE A 165 -10.18 13.57 -18.76
C ILE A 165 -9.49 14.91 -18.58
N ASN A 166 -8.41 14.94 -17.81
CA ASN A 166 -7.54 16.09 -17.65
C ASN A 166 -6.20 15.71 -16.99
N GLU A 167 -5.37 16.74 -16.83
CA GLU A 167 -4.11 16.68 -16.11
C GLU A 167 -4.28 17.33 -14.74
N ILE A 168 -3.94 16.59 -13.68
CA ILE A 168 -3.94 17.12 -12.31
C ILE A 168 -2.51 17.49 -11.93
N VAL A 169 -2.31 18.73 -11.51
CA VAL A 169 -1.02 19.27 -11.07
C VAL A 169 -0.98 19.31 -9.54
N TRP A 170 -0.22 18.41 -8.93
CA TRP A 170 -0.06 18.39 -7.47
C TRP A 170 1.15 19.22 -7.06
N CYS A 171 0.87 20.42 -6.54
CA CYS A 171 1.84 21.40 -6.08
C CYS A 171 2.23 21.21 -4.62
N TYR A 172 3.53 21.31 -4.31
CA TYR A 172 4.06 21.14 -2.96
C TYR A 172 5.28 22.03 -2.69
N GLY A 173 5.51 22.31 -1.40
CA GLY A 173 6.63 23.13 -0.93
C GLY A 173 7.95 22.38 -0.76
N GLY A 174 8.86 22.96 0.03
CA GLY A 174 10.16 22.37 0.41
C GLY A 174 11.36 23.14 -0.13
N GLY A 175 12.52 22.96 0.47
CA GLY A 175 13.76 23.61 0.02
C GLY A 175 14.23 23.07 -1.33
N SER A 176 14.92 23.91 -2.11
CA SER A 176 15.76 23.46 -3.22
C SER A 176 17.02 24.31 -3.28
N GLY A 177 18.18 23.65 -3.36
CA GLY A 177 19.48 24.31 -3.44
C GLY A 177 19.84 24.79 -4.85
N THR A 178 19.10 24.35 -5.89
CA THR A 178 19.43 24.71 -7.27
C THR A 178 19.29 26.20 -7.53
N ARG A 179 20.18 26.71 -8.38
CA ARG A 179 20.24 28.11 -8.86
C ARG A 179 20.27 28.20 -10.39
N SER A 180 20.30 27.05 -11.08
CA SER A 180 20.43 26.97 -12.53
C SER A 180 19.08 26.92 -13.27
N HIS A 181 17.98 26.70 -12.56
CA HIS A 181 16.63 26.66 -13.12
C HIS A 181 15.57 26.91 -12.03
N PHE A 182 14.30 27.12 -12.43
CA PHE A 182 13.20 27.23 -11.49
C PHE A 182 13.03 25.97 -10.65
N HIS A 183 12.64 26.15 -9.40
CA HIS A 183 12.46 25.02 -8.50
C HIS A 183 11.28 24.19 -8.94
N ARG A 184 11.50 22.89 -9.09
CA ARG A 184 10.45 21.91 -9.38
C ARG A 184 9.61 21.73 -8.11
N LYS A 185 8.33 22.08 -8.19
CA LYS A 185 7.39 22.18 -7.06
C LYS A 185 6.03 21.57 -7.35
N HIS A 186 5.95 20.72 -8.37
CA HIS A 186 4.77 19.94 -8.65
C HIS A 186 5.13 18.61 -9.31
N ASP A 187 4.24 17.65 -9.16
CA ASP A 187 4.18 16.41 -9.93
C ASP A 187 2.88 16.42 -10.75
N VAL A 188 2.84 15.61 -11.81
CA VAL A 188 1.68 15.53 -12.72
C VAL A 188 0.97 14.19 -12.52
N ILE A 189 -0.36 14.22 -12.47
CA ILE A 189 -1.20 13.03 -12.41
C ILE A 189 -2.13 13.06 -13.62
N LEU A 190 -1.92 12.12 -14.55
CA LEU A 190 -2.78 11.97 -15.73
C LEU A 190 -4.03 11.18 -15.37
N TRP A 191 -5.22 11.71 -15.67
CA TRP A 191 -6.49 11.03 -15.43
C TRP A 191 -7.13 10.56 -16.74
N TYR A 192 -7.31 9.24 -16.84
CA TYR A 192 -8.04 8.59 -17.92
C TYR A 192 -9.25 7.83 -17.39
N SER A 193 -10.31 7.77 -18.20
CA SER A 193 -11.45 6.89 -17.99
C SER A 193 -11.32 5.63 -18.87
N ARG A 194 -11.92 4.51 -18.45
CA ARG A 194 -12.07 3.34 -19.33
C ARG A 194 -13.19 3.58 -20.36
N GLY A 195 -14.40 3.88 -19.89
CA GLY A 195 -15.58 4.15 -20.71
C GLY A 195 -15.98 5.64 -20.73
N ALA A 196 -17.16 5.92 -21.29
CA ALA A 196 -17.71 7.29 -21.34
C ALA A 196 -18.40 7.71 -20.05
N ASP A 197 -19.05 6.77 -19.37
CA ASP A 197 -19.84 7.01 -18.18
C ASP A 197 -19.03 6.70 -16.92
N TYR A 198 -17.88 7.37 -16.77
CA TYR A 198 -16.99 7.14 -15.64
C TYR A 198 -17.53 7.74 -14.33
N ILE A 199 -17.16 7.13 -13.20
CA ILE A 199 -17.53 7.65 -11.88
C ILE A 199 -16.75 8.94 -11.62
N PHE A 200 -17.49 10.03 -11.34
CA PHE A 200 -16.93 11.25 -10.80
C PHE A 200 -17.78 11.82 -9.66
N ASN A 201 -17.21 11.88 -8.46
CA ASN A 201 -17.79 12.56 -7.31
C ASN A 201 -17.12 13.94 -7.14
N PRO A 202 -17.83 15.05 -7.45
CA PRO A 202 -17.28 16.39 -7.30
C PRO A 202 -16.77 16.65 -5.89
N GLN A 203 -15.51 17.08 -5.78
CA GLN A 203 -14.92 17.54 -4.52
C GLN A 203 -15.02 19.06 -4.44
N TYR A 204 -15.18 19.61 -3.23
CA TYR A 204 -15.36 21.03 -3.02
C TYR A 204 -14.32 21.57 -2.03
N ARG A 205 -13.98 22.84 -2.20
CA ARG A 205 -13.14 23.61 -1.27
C ARG A 205 -13.90 24.81 -0.72
N PRO A 206 -13.53 25.33 0.46
CA PRO A 206 -14.07 26.58 0.94
C PRO A 206 -13.89 27.71 -0.08
N TYR A 207 -14.88 28.60 -0.17
CA TYR A 207 -14.73 29.82 -0.95
C TYR A 207 -13.63 30.70 -0.36
N SER A 208 -12.89 31.41 -1.23
CA SER A 208 -11.94 32.41 -0.76
C SER A 208 -12.67 33.56 -0.03
N PRO A 209 -12.00 34.24 0.93
CA PRO A 209 -12.58 35.41 1.59
C PRO A 209 -13.07 36.47 0.60
N GLY A 210 -12.33 36.68 -0.49
CA GLY A 210 -12.72 37.60 -1.56
C GLY A 210 -13.99 37.18 -2.29
N THR A 211 -14.22 35.88 -2.53
CA THR A 211 -15.46 35.37 -3.12
C THR A 211 -16.65 35.53 -2.17
N LEU A 212 -16.44 35.27 -0.87
CA LEU A 212 -17.46 35.48 0.16
C LEU A 212 -17.83 36.96 0.30
N GLN A 213 -16.83 37.85 0.33
CA GLN A 213 -17.02 39.30 0.49
C GLN A 213 -17.65 39.95 -0.73
N ARG A 214 -17.26 39.53 -1.95
CA ARG A 214 -17.89 40.00 -3.18
C ARG A 214 -19.33 39.52 -3.30
N GLY A 215 -19.65 38.40 -2.63
CA GLY A 215 -20.95 37.76 -2.68
C GLY A 215 -21.47 37.63 -4.12
N LEU A 216 -22.79 37.66 -4.23
CA LEU A 216 -23.48 37.95 -5.47
C LEU A 216 -23.18 39.39 -5.87
N THR A 217 -22.13 39.62 -6.64
CA THR A 217 -21.96 40.93 -7.25
C THR A 217 -23.20 41.25 -8.08
N ARG A 218 -23.62 42.52 -8.07
CA ARG A 218 -24.78 43.09 -8.80
C ARG A 218 -24.85 42.69 -10.30
N VAL A 219 -23.75 42.15 -10.84
CA VAL A 219 -23.55 41.65 -12.20
C VAL A 219 -24.10 40.23 -12.43
N LYS A 220 -24.22 39.38 -11.38
CA LYS A 220 -24.67 37.97 -11.53
C LYS A 220 -26.17 37.74 -11.30
N GLY A 221 -26.90 38.78 -10.89
CA GLY A 221 -28.36 38.76 -10.68
C GLY A 221 -28.83 37.78 -9.59
N ASP A 222 -30.13 37.75 -9.33
CA ASP A 222 -30.76 36.91 -8.28
C ASP A 222 -30.69 35.40 -8.56
N ARG A 223 -30.16 35.00 -9.73
CA ARG A 223 -30.06 33.60 -10.18
C ARG A 223 -28.78 32.89 -9.76
N TYR A 224 -27.75 33.62 -9.32
CA TYR A 224 -26.55 32.98 -8.83
C TYR A 224 -26.71 32.73 -7.32
N ARG A 225 -26.34 31.55 -6.84
CA ARG A 225 -26.28 31.23 -5.41
C ARG A 225 -24.98 30.46 -5.21
N LEU A 226 -24.25 30.82 -4.15
CA LEU A 226 -23.08 30.03 -3.75
C LEU A 226 -23.56 28.65 -3.30
N ASP A 227 -22.89 27.61 -3.76
CA ASP A 227 -23.18 26.24 -3.35
C ASP A 227 -22.77 26.10 -1.88
N SER A 228 -23.65 25.56 -1.05
CA SER A 228 -23.38 25.37 0.38
C SER A 228 -22.19 24.43 0.64
N ARG A 229 -21.83 23.58 -0.34
CA ARG A 229 -20.66 22.70 -0.28
C ARG A 229 -19.35 23.42 -0.56
N GLY A 230 -19.38 24.61 -1.16
CA GLY A 230 -18.20 25.42 -1.50
C GLY A 230 -17.93 25.53 -3.00
N ALA A 231 -16.72 25.94 -3.36
CA ALA A 231 -16.28 25.99 -4.76
C ALA A 231 -15.86 24.60 -5.23
N LEU A 232 -16.26 24.20 -6.44
CA LEU A 232 -15.76 22.99 -7.08
C LEU A 232 -14.22 23.02 -7.11
N LEU A 233 -13.60 21.90 -6.73
CA LEU A 233 -12.16 21.76 -6.71
C LEU A 233 -11.61 21.79 -8.14
N GLN A 234 -10.46 22.45 -8.30
CA GLN A 234 -9.76 22.55 -9.59
C GLN A 234 -8.72 21.43 -9.68
N ASP A 235 -8.10 21.27 -10.85
CA ASP A 235 -7.09 20.26 -11.12
C ASP A 235 -5.66 20.67 -10.73
N TRP A 236 -5.47 21.85 -10.14
CA TRP A 236 -4.20 22.24 -9.51
C TRP A 236 -4.34 22.21 -7.98
N TRP A 237 -3.68 21.25 -7.34
CA TRP A 237 -3.80 21.00 -5.91
C TRP A 237 -2.59 21.50 -5.16
N SER A 238 -2.74 22.54 -4.34
CA SER A 238 -1.66 23.13 -3.55
C SER A 238 -1.85 22.99 -2.04
N ASP A 239 -2.92 22.32 -1.61
CA ASP A 239 -3.37 22.21 -0.23
C ASP A 239 -2.95 20.90 0.46
N ILE A 240 -2.39 19.95 -0.29
CA ILE A 240 -1.87 18.69 0.24
C ILE A 240 -0.33 18.74 0.20
N PRO A 241 0.37 18.88 1.34
CA PRO A 241 1.83 18.97 1.36
C PRO A 241 2.49 17.60 1.21
N LYS A 242 3.75 17.57 0.72
CA LYS A 242 4.61 16.38 0.82
C LYS A 242 4.97 16.07 2.28
N ILE A 243 5.19 14.79 2.57
CA ILE A 243 5.76 14.35 3.84
C ILE A 243 7.27 14.63 3.83
N LEU A 244 7.67 15.83 4.24
CA LEU A 244 9.07 16.28 4.17
C LEU A 244 9.86 15.98 5.45
N SER A 245 9.21 16.06 6.62
CA SER A 245 9.92 15.87 7.88
C SER A 245 10.16 14.38 8.15
N PRO A 246 11.42 13.96 8.42
CA PRO A 246 11.69 12.62 8.91
C PRO A 246 10.98 12.34 10.24
N THR A 247 10.68 13.35 11.05
CA THR A 247 10.04 13.18 12.36
C THR A 247 8.51 13.31 12.31
N ALA A 248 7.93 13.53 11.12
CA ALA A 248 6.48 13.58 10.97
C ALA A 248 5.85 12.27 11.46
N VAL A 249 4.75 12.39 12.21
CA VAL A 249 4.04 11.25 12.81
C VAL A 249 3.60 10.24 11.76
N ASN A 250 3.20 10.72 10.58
CA ASN A 250 2.72 9.88 9.47
C ASN A 250 3.85 9.38 8.55
N ASN A 251 5.13 9.63 8.87
CA ASN A 251 6.26 9.19 8.07
C ASN A 251 6.65 7.75 8.43
N TRP A 252 6.47 6.82 7.50
CA TRP A 252 6.78 5.39 7.64
C TRP A 252 8.25 5.05 7.37
N LYS A 253 9.10 6.06 7.21
CA LYS A 253 10.53 5.95 6.87
C LYS A 253 10.78 5.24 5.54
N PHE A 254 9.73 5.18 4.72
CA PHE A 254 9.77 4.65 3.38
C PHE A 254 10.08 5.81 2.42
N PRO A 255 11.04 5.65 1.50
CA PRO A 255 11.33 6.68 0.49
C PRO A 255 10.08 6.95 -0.36
N THR A 256 9.95 8.18 -0.89
CA THR A 256 8.88 8.55 -1.85
C THR A 256 7.42 8.36 -1.40
N GLN A 257 7.19 8.09 -0.10
CA GLN A 257 5.84 7.95 0.48
C GLN A 257 4.92 9.13 0.12
N LYS A 258 3.74 8.81 -0.42
CA LYS A 258 2.69 9.79 -0.70
C LYS A 258 1.84 10.09 0.55
N PRO A 259 1.29 11.31 0.70
CA PRO A 259 0.31 11.63 1.74
C PRO A 259 -0.99 10.85 1.53
N VAL A 260 -1.62 10.39 2.62
CA VAL A 260 -2.89 9.64 2.55
C VAL A 260 -4.00 10.51 1.96
N GLU A 261 -3.99 11.80 2.30
CA GLU A 261 -4.98 12.79 1.87
C GLU A 261 -5.00 12.98 0.34
N LEU A 262 -3.86 12.75 -0.33
CA LEU A 262 -3.77 12.77 -1.80
C LEU A 262 -4.54 11.59 -2.40
N LEU A 263 -4.30 10.39 -1.88
CA LEU A 263 -4.95 9.17 -2.36
C LEU A 263 -6.43 9.16 -1.99
N GLU A 264 -6.81 9.61 -0.79
CA GLU A 264 -8.20 9.78 -0.38
C GLU A 264 -8.97 10.66 -1.36
N ARG A 265 -8.38 11.79 -1.79
CA ARG A 265 -9.00 12.70 -2.76
C ARG A 265 -9.25 12.03 -4.10
N ILE A 266 -8.24 11.33 -4.62
CA ILE A 266 -8.31 10.62 -5.91
C ILE A 266 -9.36 9.51 -5.86
N ILE A 267 -9.25 8.62 -4.86
CA ILE A 267 -10.14 7.48 -4.69
C ILE A 267 -11.57 7.96 -4.50
N LYS A 268 -11.79 8.93 -3.60
CA LYS A 268 -13.13 9.48 -3.35
C LYS A 268 -13.74 10.11 -4.59
N SER A 269 -12.96 10.75 -5.46
CA SER A 269 -13.50 11.33 -6.69
C SER A 269 -13.87 10.29 -7.74
N ALA A 270 -13.30 9.09 -7.71
CA ALA A 270 -13.47 8.08 -8.77
C ALA A 270 -14.15 6.78 -8.32
N THR A 271 -14.74 6.73 -7.12
CA THR A 271 -15.31 5.48 -6.56
C THR A 271 -16.65 5.65 -5.85
N LEU A 272 -17.42 4.57 -5.77
CA LEU A 272 -18.63 4.39 -4.93
C LEU A 272 -18.32 3.47 -3.74
N GLU A 273 -19.25 3.28 -2.80
CA GLU A 273 -19.00 2.55 -1.54
C GLU A 273 -18.39 1.15 -1.68
N SER A 274 -18.77 0.41 -2.72
CA SER A 274 -18.29 -0.95 -3.00
C SER A 274 -17.19 -1.03 -4.07
N SER A 275 -16.69 0.09 -4.55
CA SER A 275 -15.74 0.14 -5.65
C SER A 275 -14.38 -0.44 -5.26
N LEU A 276 -13.89 -1.37 -6.08
CA LEU A 276 -12.57 -1.97 -5.91
C LEU A 276 -11.47 -1.03 -6.39
N VAL A 277 -10.45 -0.84 -5.56
CA VAL A 277 -9.29 0.02 -5.84
C VAL A 277 -8.02 -0.82 -6.03
N GLY A 278 -7.25 -0.50 -7.06
CA GLY A 278 -5.99 -1.16 -7.41
C GLY A 278 -4.78 -0.24 -7.29
N ASP A 279 -3.69 -0.75 -6.71
CA ASP A 279 -2.36 -0.09 -6.74
C ASP A 279 -1.25 -1.15 -6.81
N PHE A 280 -0.61 -1.25 -7.98
CA PHE A 280 0.41 -2.27 -8.25
C PHE A 280 1.85 -1.75 -8.05
N TYR A 281 2.00 -0.56 -7.47
CA TYR A 281 3.25 0.04 -7.00
C TYR A 281 3.11 0.48 -5.54
N ALA A 282 2.57 -0.42 -4.70
CA ALA A 282 2.01 -0.07 -3.40
C ALA A 282 2.99 0.64 -2.46
N GLY A 283 4.28 0.28 -2.52
CA GLY A 283 5.34 0.87 -1.73
C GLY A 283 5.05 0.82 -0.22
N SER A 284 4.65 1.96 0.34
CA SER A 284 4.33 2.10 1.77
C SER A 284 2.88 1.79 2.14
N GLY A 285 2.05 1.33 1.20
CA GLY A 285 0.65 0.95 1.45
C GLY A 285 -0.28 2.14 1.65
N THR A 286 0.04 3.30 1.06
CA THR A 286 -0.74 4.54 1.22
C THR A 286 -2.14 4.42 0.64
N THR A 287 -2.25 3.80 -0.54
CA THR A 287 -3.52 3.57 -1.23
C THR A 287 -4.45 2.69 -0.40
N ALA A 288 -3.94 1.61 0.19
CA ALA A 288 -4.72 0.73 1.05
C ALA A 288 -5.20 1.45 2.33
N GLU A 289 -4.36 2.26 3.00
CA GLU A 289 -4.82 3.06 4.15
C GLU A 289 -5.92 4.06 3.75
N ALA A 290 -5.79 4.72 2.59
CA ALA A 290 -6.83 5.62 2.09
C ALA A 290 -8.16 4.87 1.81
N CYS A 291 -8.08 3.66 1.25
CA CYS A 291 -9.23 2.79 1.04
C CYS A 291 -9.90 2.39 2.36
N GLU A 292 -9.12 1.99 3.36
CA GLU A 292 -9.63 1.63 4.69
C GLU A 292 -10.39 2.79 5.35
N ARG A 293 -9.87 4.02 5.25
CA ARG A 293 -10.54 5.22 5.79
C ARG A 293 -11.82 5.58 5.04
N LEU A 294 -11.90 5.26 3.75
CA LEU A 294 -13.08 5.51 2.92
C LEU A 294 -14.08 4.34 2.93
N GLY A 295 -13.69 3.18 3.46
CA GLY A 295 -14.46 1.95 3.36
C GLY A 295 -14.54 1.43 1.93
N ARG A 296 -13.39 1.29 1.24
CA ARG A 296 -13.28 0.70 -0.11
C ARG A 296 -12.52 -0.61 -0.05
N PRO A 297 -12.97 -1.67 -0.75
CA PRO A 297 -12.14 -2.85 -0.94
C PRO A 297 -10.93 -2.51 -1.81
N TRP A 298 -9.81 -3.20 -1.58
CA TRP A 298 -8.55 -2.92 -2.29
C TRP A 298 -7.74 -4.17 -2.62
N VAL A 299 -7.02 -4.10 -3.74
CA VAL A 299 -5.94 -5.02 -4.09
C VAL A 299 -4.70 -4.19 -4.36
N ILE A 300 -3.64 -4.43 -3.61
CA ILE A 300 -2.36 -3.75 -3.79
C ILE A 300 -1.22 -4.75 -3.91
N SER A 301 -0.16 -4.39 -4.62
CA SER A 301 1.02 -5.24 -4.75
C SER A 301 2.33 -4.49 -4.78
N ASP A 302 3.38 -5.19 -4.38
CA ASP A 302 4.77 -4.75 -4.54
C ASP A 302 5.68 -5.99 -4.63
N ASN A 303 6.79 -5.89 -5.36
CA ASN A 303 7.77 -6.97 -5.45
C ASN A 303 8.85 -6.89 -4.37
N ASN A 304 8.96 -5.75 -3.68
CA ASN A 304 9.95 -5.57 -2.63
C ASN A 304 9.39 -6.00 -1.26
N ILE A 305 10.06 -6.96 -0.62
CA ILE A 305 9.63 -7.47 0.69
C ILE A 305 9.60 -6.39 1.79
N TYR A 306 10.47 -5.37 1.72
CA TYR A 306 10.46 -4.25 2.66
C TYR A 306 9.22 -3.37 2.46
N ALA A 307 8.78 -3.17 1.22
CA ALA A 307 7.55 -2.45 0.89
C ALA A 307 6.32 -3.21 1.41
N ILE A 308 6.25 -4.51 1.15
CA ILE A 308 5.22 -5.42 1.67
C ILE A 308 5.15 -5.36 3.20
N GLN A 309 6.29 -5.48 3.88
CA GLN A 309 6.34 -5.42 5.34
C GLN A 309 5.94 -4.04 5.87
N THR A 310 6.37 -2.96 5.22
CA THR A 310 5.98 -1.59 5.60
C THR A 310 4.47 -1.41 5.48
N SER A 311 3.88 -1.89 4.38
CA SER A 311 2.43 -1.87 4.13
C SER A 311 1.68 -2.71 5.16
N LEU A 312 2.17 -3.92 5.44
CA LEU A 312 1.60 -4.82 6.44
C LEU A 312 1.61 -4.19 7.85
N HIS A 313 2.76 -3.68 8.32
CA HIS A 313 2.86 -2.97 9.60
C HIS A 313 1.87 -1.80 9.62
N ARG A 314 1.81 -1.01 8.54
CA ARG A 314 0.89 0.12 8.43
C ARG A 314 -0.56 -0.27 8.62
N LEU A 315 -1.02 -1.28 7.91
CA LEU A 315 -2.40 -1.78 7.95
C LEU A 315 -2.75 -2.40 9.31
N VAL A 316 -1.84 -3.13 9.93
CA VAL A 316 -2.04 -3.69 11.27
C VAL A 316 -2.12 -2.56 12.30
N ARG A 317 -1.18 -1.61 12.28
CA ARG A 317 -1.13 -0.50 13.25
C ARG A 317 -2.35 0.42 13.13
N SER A 318 -2.88 0.61 11.92
CA SER A 318 -4.10 1.38 11.70
C SER A 318 -5.38 0.61 12.06
N ASN A 319 -5.28 -0.63 12.54
CA ASN A 319 -6.41 -1.50 12.84
C ASN A 319 -7.39 -1.59 11.65
N SER A 320 -6.83 -1.88 10.47
CA SER A 320 -7.61 -2.09 9.23
C SER A 320 -8.56 -3.29 9.32
N ASN A 321 -9.45 -3.43 8.34
CA ASN A 321 -10.22 -4.64 8.11
C ASN A 321 -9.31 -5.81 7.77
N SER A 322 -9.82 -7.03 7.90
CA SER A 322 -9.07 -8.25 7.54
C SER A 322 -8.64 -8.26 6.08
N PHE A 323 -7.44 -8.77 5.80
CA PHE A 323 -6.88 -8.87 4.45
C PHE A 323 -6.01 -10.12 4.31
N VAL A 324 -5.80 -10.54 3.06
CA VAL A 324 -4.92 -11.65 2.70
C VAL A 324 -3.56 -11.13 2.24
N LEU A 325 -2.49 -11.75 2.70
CA LEU A 325 -1.15 -11.65 2.14
C LEU A 325 -0.91 -12.84 1.20
N GLY A 326 -0.89 -12.59 -0.10
CA GLY A 326 -0.63 -13.58 -1.14
C GLY A 326 0.73 -13.38 -1.79
N THR A 327 1.20 -14.39 -2.53
CA THR A 327 2.40 -14.29 -3.37
C THR A 327 2.16 -14.96 -4.71
N VAL A 328 2.60 -14.31 -5.80
CA VAL A 328 2.55 -14.86 -7.17
C VAL A 328 3.87 -15.55 -7.54
N ASP A 329 4.94 -15.28 -6.79
CA ASP A 329 6.20 -16.01 -6.92
C ASP A 329 7.06 -15.86 -5.65
N GLY A 330 7.51 -17.00 -5.10
CA GLY A 330 8.39 -17.06 -3.93
C GLY A 330 7.71 -16.87 -2.56
N LYS A 331 8.32 -17.44 -1.52
CA LYS A 331 7.96 -17.20 -0.12
C LYS A 331 8.94 -16.20 0.51
N PRO A 332 8.52 -15.38 1.49
CA PRO A 332 9.44 -14.54 2.24
C PRO A 332 10.59 -15.35 2.83
N ASP A 333 11.81 -14.82 2.77
CA ASP A 333 12.99 -15.47 3.34
C ASP A 333 12.84 -15.65 4.86
N ALA A 334 13.28 -16.81 5.35
CA ALA A 334 13.42 -17.06 6.79
C ALA A 334 14.58 -16.23 7.37
N ARG A 335 14.31 -15.37 8.35
CA ARG A 335 15.25 -14.30 8.77
C ARG A 335 15.98 -14.46 10.10
N GLY A 336 15.76 -15.52 10.85
CA GLY A 336 16.47 -15.72 12.10
C GLY A 336 15.95 -16.89 12.89
N LYS A 337 16.29 -16.92 14.17
CA LYS A 337 15.76 -17.85 15.16
C LYS A 337 15.15 -17.08 16.33
N LEU A 338 13.96 -17.48 16.74
CA LEU A 338 13.20 -16.86 17.82
C LEU A 338 13.12 -17.83 19.01
N SER A 339 13.29 -17.32 20.22
CA SER A 339 12.97 -18.03 21.46
C SER A 339 11.76 -17.38 22.12
N VAL A 340 10.82 -18.21 22.58
CA VAL A 340 9.57 -17.76 23.20
C VAL A 340 9.33 -18.54 24.48
N LYS A 341 8.72 -17.87 25.46
CA LYS A 341 8.22 -18.47 26.70
C LYS A 341 6.70 -18.48 26.67
N THR A 342 6.10 -19.60 27.04
CA THR A 342 4.65 -19.78 27.14
C THR A 342 4.26 -19.98 28.61
N GLU A 343 3.19 -19.33 29.03
CA GLU A 343 2.64 -19.44 30.38
C GLU A 343 1.13 -19.63 30.31
N ILE A 344 0.59 -20.43 31.24
CA ILE A 344 -0.84 -20.69 31.38
C ILE A 344 -1.26 -20.25 32.78
N ILE A 345 -2.22 -19.33 32.84
CA ILE A 345 -2.82 -18.85 34.08
C ILE A 345 -4.26 -19.36 34.11
N PRO A 346 -4.59 -20.31 34.99
CA PRO A 346 -5.96 -20.75 35.18
C PRO A 346 -6.84 -19.59 35.67
N GLN A 347 -7.97 -19.36 35.00
CA GLN A 347 -8.99 -18.39 35.43
C GLN A 347 -10.31 -19.13 35.73
N LEU A 348 -11.20 -18.46 36.47
CA LEU A 348 -12.55 -18.99 36.79
C LEU A 348 -13.37 -19.35 35.54
N PHE A 349 -13.12 -18.68 34.40
CA PHE A 349 -13.84 -18.85 33.13
C PHE A 349 -12.89 -19.15 31.97
N GLY A 350 -12.04 -20.16 32.11
CA GLY A 350 -11.11 -20.62 31.08
C GLY A 350 -9.64 -20.38 31.45
N ASN A 351 -8.73 -20.76 30.57
CA ASN A 351 -7.30 -20.47 30.76
C ASN A 351 -6.92 -19.21 30.02
N GLU A 352 -6.10 -18.40 30.65
CA GLU A 352 -5.42 -17.27 30.02
C GLU A 352 -4.00 -17.70 29.65
N TYR A 353 -3.62 -17.46 28.40
CA TYR A 353 -2.37 -17.88 27.82
C TYR A 353 -1.53 -16.64 27.52
N THR A 354 -0.28 -16.66 27.96
CA THR A 354 0.67 -15.59 27.69
C THR A 354 1.85 -16.13 26.90
N VAL A 355 2.22 -15.42 25.85
CA VAL A 355 3.40 -15.70 25.03
C VAL A 355 4.32 -14.51 25.14
N THR A 356 5.57 -14.75 25.53
CA THR A 356 6.60 -13.71 25.70
C THR A 356 7.81 -14.01 24.84
N LEU A 357 8.23 -13.07 24.01
CA LEU A 357 9.50 -13.16 23.28
C LEU A 357 10.68 -13.08 24.25
N GLN A 358 11.62 -14.02 24.13
CA GLN A 358 12.81 -14.09 24.99
C GLN A 358 14.06 -13.60 24.26
N SER A 359 14.25 -14.03 23.01
CA SER A 359 15.40 -13.61 22.21
C SER A 359 15.14 -13.78 20.72
N TYR A 360 15.86 -12.98 19.92
CA TYR A 360 15.89 -13.08 18.48
C TYR A 360 17.34 -13.01 17.98
N GLN A 361 17.74 -14.01 17.20
CA GLN A 361 19.04 -14.06 16.54
C GLN A 361 18.83 -13.97 15.02
N PRO A 362 19.19 -12.84 14.38
CA PRO A 362 19.20 -12.73 12.93
C PRO A 362 20.11 -13.78 12.27
N ASN A 363 19.79 -14.17 11.04
CA ASN A 363 20.61 -15.08 10.23
C ASN A 363 21.87 -14.41 9.62
N ASP A 364 22.08 -13.12 9.89
CA ASP A 364 23.22 -12.35 9.41
C ASP A 364 24.23 -12.05 10.55
N ARG A 365 25.09 -11.04 10.36
CA ARG A 365 26.17 -10.71 11.31
C ARG A 365 25.72 -9.81 12.46
N ARG A 366 24.46 -9.40 12.53
CA ARG A 366 23.93 -8.60 13.64
C ARG A 366 23.93 -9.42 14.93
N VAL A 367 24.17 -8.74 16.05
CA VAL A 367 24.07 -9.31 17.39
C VAL A 367 22.62 -9.69 17.70
N ALA A 368 22.41 -10.67 18.59
CA ALA A 368 21.08 -11.02 19.07
C ALA A 368 20.41 -9.82 19.76
N SER A 369 19.21 -9.47 19.34
CA SER A 369 18.39 -8.43 19.98
C SER A 369 16.96 -8.50 19.47
N LEU A 370 15.99 -8.28 20.36
CA LEU A 370 14.57 -8.18 20.00
C LEU A 370 14.25 -6.87 19.29
N SER A 371 15.08 -5.82 19.41
CA SER A 371 14.88 -4.54 18.75
C SER A 371 15.01 -4.61 17.22
N TRP A 372 15.52 -5.72 16.69
CA TRP A 372 15.54 -5.98 15.24
C TRP A 372 14.19 -6.42 14.68
N LEU A 373 13.19 -6.67 15.52
CA LEU A 373 11.85 -7.03 15.08
C LEU A 373 11.03 -5.77 14.79
N ASP A 374 10.40 -5.72 13.62
CA ASP A 374 9.50 -4.62 13.22
C ASP A 374 8.17 -4.71 13.97
N PHE A 375 7.60 -5.92 13.96
CA PHE A 375 6.44 -6.32 14.76
C PHE A 375 6.36 -7.85 14.80
N TRP A 376 5.50 -8.39 15.67
CA TRP A 376 5.25 -9.83 15.72
C TRP A 376 3.78 -10.14 15.95
N GLU A 377 3.42 -11.38 15.70
CA GLU A 377 2.06 -11.83 15.55
C GLU A 377 1.91 -13.19 16.21
N LEU A 378 0.76 -13.41 16.82
CA LEU A 378 0.31 -14.69 17.30
C LEU A 378 -0.87 -15.13 16.44
N GLY A 379 -0.83 -16.40 16.03
CA GLY A 379 -1.83 -16.96 15.14
C GLY A 379 -1.82 -18.48 15.15
N CYS A 380 -2.60 -19.07 14.26
CA CYS A 380 -2.59 -20.51 14.01
C CYS A 380 -2.12 -20.83 12.59
N MET A 381 -1.51 -22.00 12.45
CA MET A 381 -1.25 -22.62 11.16
C MET A 381 -2.48 -23.41 10.71
N GLU A 382 -2.97 -23.10 9.52
CA GLU A 382 -4.04 -23.85 8.85
C GLU A 382 -3.55 -24.24 7.47
N GLU A 383 -3.42 -25.56 7.24
CA GLU A 383 -2.81 -26.11 6.03
C GLU A 383 -1.43 -25.49 5.77
N ASN A 384 -1.32 -24.61 4.77
CA ASN A 384 -0.09 -23.94 4.36
C ASN A 384 -0.09 -22.42 4.59
N GLN A 385 -1.11 -21.87 5.27
CA GLN A 385 -1.21 -20.44 5.57
C GLN A 385 -1.16 -20.16 7.07
N PHE A 386 -0.68 -18.96 7.41
CA PHE A 386 -0.72 -18.44 8.78
C PHE A 386 -1.93 -17.53 8.97
N ILE A 387 -2.79 -17.85 9.93
CA ILE A 387 -3.91 -17.00 10.31
C ILE A 387 -3.43 -16.11 11.46
N SER A 388 -3.05 -14.87 11.14
CA SER A 388 -2.62 -13.87 12.12
C SER A 388 -3.83 -13.32 12.85
N MET A 389 -3.84 -13.46 14.17
CA MET A 389 -5.01 -13.15 15.00
C MET A 389 -4.79 -11.96 15.90
N VAL A 390 -3.62 -11.84 16.52
CA VAL A 390 -3.27 -10.68 17.35
C VAL A 390 -1.83 -10.30 17.04
N GLN A 391 -1.55 -9.01 17.03
CA GLN A 391 -0.23 -8.50 16.69
C GLN A 391 0.28 -7.60 17.80
N ALA A 392 1.56 -7.70 18.10
CA ALA A 392 2.27 -6.74 18.93
C ALA A 392 3.01 -5.80 17.99
N VAL A 393 2.63 -4.52 18.01
CA VAL A 393 3.18 -3.49 17.14
C VAL A 393 3.73 -2.32 17.97
N PRO A 394 4.86 -1.72 17.57
CA PRO A 394 5.40 -0.57 18.27
C PRO A 394 4.57 0.69 17.98
N VAL A 395 4.63 1.68 18.88
CA VAL A 395 3.94 2.97 18.70
C VAL A 395 4.44 3.68 17.43
N LYS A 396 5.76 3.62 17.20
CA LYS A 396 6.40 4.03 15.94
C LYS A 396 7.36 2.94 15.49
N ARG A 397 7.45 2.77 14.17
CA ARG A 397 8.37 1.82 13.54
C ARG A 397 9.81 2.06 13.99
N GLY A 398 10.50 0.99 14.39
CA GLY A 398 11.88 1.03 14.91
C GLY A 398 12.01 1.48 16.37
N GLN A 399 10.92 1.52 17.13
CA GLN A 399 10.91 1.73 18.58
C GLN A 399 10.56 0.43 19.33
N ASP A 400 10.52 0.50 20.66
CA ASP A 400 10.22 -0.60 21.55
C ASP A 400 8.91 -1.32 21.20
N LEU A 401 9.01 -2.63 21.24
CA LEU A 401 7.97 -3.58 20.87
C LEU A 401 7.37 -4.21 22.14
N PRO A 402 6.04 -4.32 22.26
CA PRO A 402 5.43 -5.13 23.31
C PRO A 402 5.95 -6.57 23.22
N LEU A 403 6.59 -7.06 24.28
CA LEU A 403 7.25 -8.37 24.26
C LEU A 403 6.32 -9.52 24.65
N SER A 404 5.14 -9.22 25.19
CA SER A 404 4.16 -10.21 25.62
C SER A 404 2.80 -9.95 25.00
N LEU A 405 2.16 -11.02 24.55
CA LEU A 405 0.76 -11.03 24.13
C LEU A 405 0.01 -12.04 24.98
N THR A 406 -1.19 -11.65 25.40
CA THR A 406 -2.07 -12.48 26.22
C THR A 406 -3.38 -12.72 25.49
N PHE A 407 -3.91 -13.92 25.61
CA PHE A 407 -5.18 -14.30 25.02
C PHE A 407 -5.90 -15.38 25.81
N ARG A 408 -7.18 -15.58 25.52
CA ARG A 408 -8.04 -16.59 26.15
C ARG A 408 -8.60 -17.52 25.10
N ILE A 409 -8.68 -18.81 25.39
CA ILE A 409 -9.36 -19.78 24.53
C ILE A 409 -10.68 -20.19 25.18
N ASP A 410 -11.76 -20.07 24.42
CA ASP A 410 -13.06 -20.60 24.83
C ASP A 410 -13.00 -22.14 24.88
N GLN A 411 -13.12 -22.71 26.08
CA GLN A 411 -13.06 -24.15 26.33
C GLN A 411 -14.18 -24.95 25.66
N THR A 412 -15.24 -24.28 25.20
CA THR A 412 -16.34 -24.94 24.47
C THR A 412 -15.98 -25.31 23.04
N GLN A 413 -14.82 -24.86 22.54
CA GLN A 413 -14.43 -25.04 21.15
C GLN A 413 -13.05 -25.70 21.01
N LYS A 414 -12.96 -26.68 20.10
CA LYS A 414 -11.73 -27.40 19.75
C LYS A 414 -10.80 -26.50 18.91
N THR A 415 -10.26 -25.43 19.47
CA THR A 415 -9.10 -24.77 18.86
C THR A 415 -7.87 -25.61 19.20
N PRO A 416 -7.20 -26.27 18.25
CA PRO A 416 -6.04 -27.09 18.59
C PRO A 416 -4.88 -26.17 18.96
N LEU A 417 -4.59 -26.09 20.27
CA LEU A 417 -3.42 -25.41 20.84
C LEU A 417 -2.11 -25.77 20.11
N ASN A 418 -2.04 -26.98 19.56
CA ASN A 418 -0.91 -27.56 18.84
C ASN A 418 -0.59 -26.83 17.52
N ASN A 419 -1.54 -26.06 16.98
CA ASN A 419 -1.37 -25.35 15.71
C ASN A 419 -0.98 -23.88 15.92
N LEU A 420 -0.87 -23.41 17.17
CA LEU A 420 -0.50 -22.04 17.46
C LEU A 420 0.99 -21.80 17.18
N ALA A 421 1.29 -20.64 16.60
CA ALA A 421 2.64 -20.22 16.28
C ALA A 421 2.79 -18.72 16.48
N VAL A 422 4.02 -18.32 16.76
CA VAL A 422 4.46 -16.94 16.66
C VAL A 422 5.08 -16.72 15.29
N GLN A 423 4.74 -15.59 14.67
CA GLN A 423 5.43 -15.06 13.51
C GLN A 423 6.01 -13.69 13.83
N ALA A 424 7.27 -13.45 13.54
CA ALA A 424 7.90 -12.15 13.75
C ALA A 424 8.57 -11.66 12.46
N TRP A 425 8.46 -10.36 12.19
CA TRP A 425 9.02 -9.72 11.00
C TRP A 425 10.31 -9.00 11.36
N ASP A 426 11.38 -9.25 10.63
CA ASP A 426 12.66 -8.55 10.81
C ASP A 426 12.57 -7.15 10.21
N ILE A 427 13.10 -6.13 10.88
CA ILE A 427 13.11 -4.75 10.42
C ILE A 427 13.75 -4.52 9.04
N GLN A 428 14.55 -5.45 8.53
CA GLN A 428 15.14 -5.42 7.18
C GLN A 428 14.34 -6.20 6.11
N GLY A 429 13.21 -6.80 6.44
CA GLY A 429 12.43 -7.62 5.51
C GLY A 429 12.58 -9.11 5.77
N GLY A 430 11.47 -9.85 5.63
CA GLY A 430 11.38 -11.30 5.84
C GLY A 430 10.89 -11.66 7.25
N LEU A 431 10.71 -12.95 7.52
CA LEU A 431 10.02 -13.40 8.73
C LEU A 431 10.69 -14.61 9.39
N VAL A 432 10.39 -14.82 10.66
CA VAL A 432 10.65 -16.06 11.38
C VAL A 432 9.34 -16.58 11.96
N ARG A 433 9.14 -17.89 11.91
CA ARG A 433 7.97 -18.55 12.49
C ARG A 433 8.41 -19.61 13.49
N GLN A 434 7.79 -19.60 14.65
CA GLN A 434 8.09 -20.50 15.77
C GLN A 434 6.78 -21.13 16.28
N PRO A 435 6.55 -22.43 16.05
CA PRO A 435 5.46 -23.15 16.70
C PRO A 435 5.57 -23.06 18.22
N LEU A 436 4.42 -22.97 18.89
CA LEU A 436 4.35 -22.90 20.35
C LEU A 436 4.33 -24.30 20.95
N VAL A 437 5.01 -24.43 22.08
CA VAL A 437 4.96 -25.61 22.95
C VAL A 437 4.43 -25.14 24.30
N TRP A 438 3.43 -25.83 24.83
CA TRP A 438 2.78 -25.48 26.08
C TRP A 438 3.33 -26.30 27.25
N PRO A 439 3.36 -25.76 28.49
CA PRO A 439 3.84 -26.50 29.66
C PRO A 439 3.13 -27.85 29.88
N ASP A 440 1.84 -27.93 29.57
CA ASP A 440 1.04 -29.16 29.72
C ASP A 440 1.33 -30.22 28.62
N GLN A 441 2.22 -29.91 27.67
CA GLN A 441 2.62 -30.77 26.54
C GLN A 441 4.09 -31.22 26.59
N GLN A 442 4.85 -30.76 27.59
CA GLN A 442 6.21 -31.23 27.92
C GLN A 442 6.13 -32.31 29.00
#